data_AF-E5AV13-F1
#
_entry.id   AF-E5AV13-F1
#
_cell.length_a   1.000
_cell.length_b   1.000
_cell.length_c   1.000
_cell.angle_alpha   90.00
_cell.angle_beta   90.00
_cell.angle_gamma   90.00
#
_symmetry.space_group_name_H-M   'P 1'
#
loop_
_entity.id
_entity.type
_entity.pdbx_description
1 polymer ?
#
loop_
_entity_poly.entity_id
_entity_poly.type
_entity_poly.pdbx_seq_one_letter_code
_entity_poly.pdbx_strand_id
1 'polypeptide(L)' 'MRSVTLPATEDGQIRIAEIVGLGRQACGNIHLSETGALRPIRILKIDNKGRHNRRVCIGLLNR' A
#
# COMPACT_ATOMS: atom_id res chain seq x y z
N MET A 1 11.77 -13.88 0.40
CA MET A 1 10.47 -13.18 0.29
C MET A 1 10.13 -13.17 -1.19
N ARG A 2 9.18 -14.00 -1.65
CA ARG A 2 8.82 -14.07 -3.06
C ARG A 2 7.84 -12.92 -3.31
N SER A 3 8.26 -11.94 -4.11
CA SER A 3 7.35 -10.89 -4.57
C SER A 3 6.19 -11.57 -5.30
N VAL A 4 4.96 -11.29 -4.89
CA VAL A 4 3.78 -11.76 -5.62
C VAL A 4 3.61 -10.80 -6.77
N THR A 5 4.20 -11.15 -7.92
CA THR A 5 4.02 -10.40 -9.16
C THR A 5 2.55 -10.53 -9.56
N LEU A 6 1.86 -9.39 -9.69
CA LEU A 6 0.55 -9.37 -10.30
C LEU A 6 0.70 -9.83 -11.75
N PRO A 7 -0.12 -10.79 -12.22
CA PRO A 7 -0.10 -11.18 -13.62
C PRO A 7 -0.35 -9.95 -14.49
N ALA A 8 0.39 -9.84 -15.58
CA ALA A 8 0.14 -8.80 -16.57
C ALA A 8 -1.30 -8.93 -17.08
N THR A 9 -1.89 -7.81 -17.44
CA THR A 9 -3.16 -7.78 -18.19
C THR A 9 -3.01 -8.53 -19.52
N GLU A 10 -4.13 -8.86 -20.19
CA GLU A 10 -4.11 -9.59 -21.47
C GLU A 10 -3.18 -8.94 -22.51
N ASP A 11 -3.04 -7.61 -22.47
CA ASP A 11 -2.15 -6.82 -23.33
C ASP A 11 -0.67 -6.79 -22.86
N GLY A 12 -0.30 -7.57 -21.84
CA GLY A 12 1.05 -7.62 -21.28
C GLY A 12 1.43 -6.45 -20.37
N GLN A 13 0.48 -5.57 -20.02
CA GLN A 13 0.75 -4.38 -19.20
C GLN A 13 0.54 -4.62 -17.69
N ILE A 14 1.35 -3.97 -16.87
CA ILE A 14 1.23 -3.95 -15.40
C ILE A 14 0.74 -2.58 -14.94
N ARG A 15 -0.31 -2.56 -14.11
CA ARG A 15 -0.84 -1.32 -13.52
C ARG A 15 0.08 -0.84 -12.40
N ILE A 16 0.49 0.42 -12.48
CA ILE A 16 1.33 1.09 -11.48
C ILE A 16 0.51 2.15 -10.75
N ALA A 17 0.47 2.07 -9.43
CA ALA A 17 0.03 3.14 -8.55
C ALA A 17 1.26 3.98 -8.16
N GLU A 18 1.20 5.29 -8.38
CA GLU A 18 2.28 6.23 -8.07
C GLU A 18 1.80 7.30 -7.10
N ILE A 19 2.60 7.53 -6.06
CA ILE A 19 2.47 8.69 -5.18
C ILE A 19 3.68 9.56 -5.46
N VAL A 20 3.44 10.73 -6.08
CA VAL A 20 4.49 11.66 -6.51
C VAL A 20 5.38 12.04 -5.32
N GLY A 21 6.69 11.88 -5.49
CA GLY A 21 7.68 12.17 -4.44
C GLY A 21 7.80 11.10 -3.35
N LEU A 22 7.03 10.01 -3.38
CA LEU A 22 7.11 8.92 -2.39
C LEU A 22 7.50 7.58 -3.02
N GLY A 23 6.84 7.16 -4.10
CA GLY A 23 7.16 5.89 -4.73
C GLY A 23 6.11 5.35 -5.70
N ARG A 24 6.45 4.21 -6.32
CA ARG A 24 5.67 3.52 -7.35
C ARG A 24 5.51 2.05 -6.99
N GLN A 25 4.31 1.50 -7.17
CA GLN A 25 3.98 0.12 -6.83
C GLN A 25 3.13 -0.53 -7.92
N ALA A 26 3.40 -1.81 -8.22
CA ALA A 26 2.49 -2.61 -9.03
C ALA A 26 1.24 -2.95 -8.20
N CYS A 27 0.07 -2.43 -8.61
CA CYS A 27 -1.17 -2.61 -7.87
C CYS A 27 -2.37 -2.69 -8.81
N GLY A 28 -3.24 -3.67 -8.59
CA GLY A 28 -4.49 -3.86 -9.35
C GLY A 28 -5.74 -3.29 -8.68
N ASN A 29 -5.62 -2.73 -7.47
CA ASN A 29 -6.75 -2.22 -6.71
C ASN A 29 -7.13 -0.79 -7.14
N ILE A 30 -8.33 -0.36 -6.75
CA ILE A 30 -8.82 1.02 -6.95
C ILE A 30 -8.30 1.89 -5.80
N HIS A 31 -7.74 3.04 -6.14
CA HIS A 31 -7.19 4.02 -5.19
C HIS A 31 -7.99 5.32 -5.22
N LEU A 32 -7.86 6.11 -4.16
CA LEU A 32 -8.24 7.53 -4.18
C LEU A 32 -7.30 8.31 -5.10
N SER A 33 -7.77 9.45 -5.60
CA SER A 33 -6.98 10.34 -6.47
C SER A 33 -5.82 11.03 -5.75
N GLU A 34 -5.93 11.24 -4.43
CA GLU A 34 -4.93 11.95 -3.63
C GLU A 34 -4.86 11.42 -2.20
N THR A 35 -3.71 11.61 -1.54
CA THR A 35 -3.48 11.17 -0.16
C THR A 35 -4.30 11.95 0.86
N GLY A 36 -4.60 13.23 0.59
CA GLY A 36 -5.41 14.11 1.44
C GLY A 36 -6.89 13.72 1.52
N ALA A 37 -7.39 12.93 0.55
CA ALA A 37 -8.76 12.43 0.56
C ALA A 37 -8.99 11.34 1.63
N LEU A 38 -7.92 10.75 2.17
CA LEU A 38 -8.02 9.81 3.29
C LEU A 38 -8.36 10.54 4.60
N ARG A 39 -9.07 9.83 5.48
CA ARG A 39 -9.21 10.24 6.88
C ARG A 39 -7.84 10.19 7.58
N PRO A 40 -7.61 11.01 8.63
CA PRO A 40 -6.39 10.93 9.41
C PRO A 40 -6.09 9.50 9.87
N ILE A 41 -4.82 9.10 9.74
CA ILE A 41 -4.36 7.76 10.09
C ILE A 41 -3.65 7.76 11.45
N ARG A 42 -3.78 6.67 12.20
CA ARG A 42 -3.02 6.45 13.45
C ARG A 42 -2.43 5.05 13.49
N ILE A 43 -1.21 4.92 14.00
CA ILE A 43 -0.61 3.62 14.33
C ILE A 43 -1.31 3.08 15.58
N LEU A 44 -1.93 1.92 15.45
CA LEU A 44 -2.66 1.25 16.54
C LEU A 44 -1.76 0.29 17.31
N LYS A 45 -0.93 -0.46 16.58
CA LYS A 45 -0.06 -1.49 17.15
C LYS A 45 1.13 -1.74 16.24
N ILE A 46 2.28 -2.04 16.83
CA ILE A 46 3.44 -2.54 16.10
C ILE A 46 3.85 -3.88 16.71
N ASP A 47 3.69 -4.96 15.95
CA ASP A 47 4.09 -6.30 16.36
C ASP A 47 5.44 -6.68 15.74
N ASN A 48 6.32 -7.28 16.54
CA ASN A 48 7.53 -7.91 16.03
C ASN A 48 7.18 -9.24 15.33
N LYS A 49 7.57 -9.40 14.06
CA LYS A 49 7.34 -10.61 13.26
C LYS A 49 8.64 -11.24 12.76
N GLY A 50 9.73 -11.02 13.49
CA GLY A 50 11.05 -11.59 13.23
C GLY A 50 12.15 -10.53 13.23
N ARG A 51 13.40 -10.98 12.96
CA ARG A 51 14.60 -10.13 13.08
C ARG A 51 14.47 -8.77 12.36
N HIS A 52 13.96 -8.78 11.12
CA HIS A 52 13.84 -7.57 10.29
C HIS A 52 12.40 -7.14 10.01
N ASN A 53 11.41 -7.94 10.40
CA ASN A 53 10.02 -7.70 10.03
C ASN A 53 9.23 -7.12 11.20
N ARG A 54 8.49 -6.04 10.92
CA ARG A 54 7.49 -5.45 11.81
C ARG A 54 6.14 -5.46 11.10
N ARG A 55 5.07 -5.82 11.80
CA ARG A 55 3.71 -5.62 11.32
C ARG A 55 3.15 -4.38 11.99
N VAL A 56 2.88 -3.36 11.20
CA VAL A 56 2.28 -2.11 11.65
C VAL A 56 0.79 -2.18 11.35
N CYS A 57 -0.03 -2.14 12.39
CA CYS A 57 -1.49 -2.02 12.26
C CYS A 57 -1.85 -0.53 12.31
N ILE A 58 -2.52 -0.05 11.26
CA ILE A 58 -3.00 1.34 11.15
C ILE A 58 -4.53 1.38 11.21
N GLY A 59 -5.06 2.47 11.74
CA GLY A 59 -6.49 2.75 11.80
C GLY A 59 -6.83 4.12 11.22
N LEU A 60 -8.09 4.27 10.78
CA LEU A 60 -8.66 5.54 10.33
C LEU A 60 -9.39 6.20 11.50
N LEU A 61 -9.05 7.45 11.81
CA LEU A 61 -9.72 8.21 12.86
C LEU A 61 -11.10 8.64 12.40
N ASN A 62 -12.12 8.44 13.25
CA ASN A 62 -13.47 8.99 13.01
C ASN A 62 -13.41 10.51 13.03
N ARG A 63 -14.29 11.16 12.27
CA ARG A 63 -14.50 12.61 12.37
C ARG A 63 -15.31 12.92 13.63
#